data_AF-S8EU55-F1
#
_entry.id   AF-S8EU55-F1
#
_cell.length_a   1.000
_cell.length_b   1.000
_cell.length_c   1.000
_cell.angle_alpha   90.00
_cell.angle_beta   90.00
_cell.angle_gamma   90.00
#
_symmetry.space_group_name_H-M   'P 1'
#
loop_
_entity.id
_entity.type
_entity.pdbx_description
1 polymer ?
#
loop_
_entity_poly.entity_id
_entity_poly.type
_entity_poly.pdbx_seq_one_letter_code
_entity_poly.pdbx_strand_id
1 'polypeptide(L)'
;RSDKMAELARNYHNTLQTEGILPEDNEERNRSTQDAIRAISTKATDEHRAQLEEKVTNTEVKEALKRSENGKAAGLDGIPYEFWKTLQRKYDQCKEQPNPFLDCAELLRLAYNDLEDHGVDPDTGFAEGWMLSW
;
A
#
# COMPACT_ATOMS: atom_id res chain seq x y z
N ARG A 1 15.05 19.61 15.28
CA ARG A 1 16.45 19.10 15.15
C ARG A 1 16.52 17.78 14.36
N SER A 2 15.38 17.13 14.08
CA SER A 2 15.26 15.93 13.22
C SER A 2 15.31 16.27 11.72
N ASP A 3 14.72 17.41 11.34
CA ASP A 3 14.45 17.72 9.92
C ASP A 3 15.72 17.89 9.09
N LYS A 4 16.77 18.51 9.67
CA LYS A 4 18.08 18.61 9.01
C LYS A 4 18.78 17.26 8.80
N MET A 5 18.57 16.30 9.70
CA MET A 5 19.16 14.96 9.58
C MET A 5 18.37 14.11 8.59
N ALA A 6 17.04 14.22 8.60
CA ALA A 6 16.17 13.61 7.59
C ALA A 6 16.49 14.15 6.19
N GLU A 7 16.71 15.46 6.07
CA GLU A 7 17.08 16.10 4.81
C GLU A 7 18.46 15.69 4.31
N LEU A 8 19.45 15.58 5.20
CA LEU A 8 20.79 15.10 4.86
C LEU A 8 20.77 13.64 4.39
N ALA A 9 20.04 12.76 5.11
CA ALA A 9 19.88 11.36 4.74
C ALA A 9 19.14 11.23 3.40
N ARG A 10 18.04 11.97 3.20
CA ARG A 10 17.31 12.02 1.93
C ARG A 10 18.22 12.42 0.78
N ASN A 11 18.96 13.53 0.93
CA ASN A 11 19.81 14.04 -0.14
C ASN A 11 20.97 13.08 -0.45
N TYR A 12 21.54 12.44 0.57
CA TYR A 12 22.57 11.41 0.40
C TYR A 12 22.04 10.19 -0.38
N HIS A 13 20.89 9.64 0.02
CA HIS A 13 20.29 8.50 -0.67
C HIS A 13 19.84 8.83 -2.10
N ASN A 14 19.26 10.02 -2.32
CA ASN A 14 18.88 10.47 -3.67
C ASN A 14 20.10 10.65 -4.58
N THR A 15 21.21 11.14 -4.03
CA THR A 15 22.46 11.27 -4.80
C THR A 15 23.02 9.90 -5.14
N LEU A 16 23.07 8.96 -4.18
CA LEU A 16 23.51 7.58 -4.42
C LEU A 16 22.70 6.86 -5.51
N GLN A 17 21.40 7.15 -5.63
CA GLN A 17 20.54 6.53 -6.66
C GLN A 17 20.89 6.97 -8.09
N THR A 18 21.60 8.10 -8.23
CA THR A 18 21.95 8.69 -9.53
C THR A 18 23.46 8.76 -9.76
N GLU A 19 24.26 8.49 -8.73
CA GLU A 19 25.72 8.51 -8.78
C GLU A 19 26.24 7.39 -9.68
N GLY A 20 26.92 7.78 -10.76
CA GLY A 20 27.45 6.85 -11.77
C GLY A 20 26.49 6.50 -12.90
N ILE A 21 25.27 7.07 -12.94
CA ILE A 21 24.34 6.91 -14.05
C ILE A 21 24.52 8.09 -15.02
N LEU A 22 25.10 7.84 -16.19
CA LEU A 22 25.17 8.82 -17.28
C LEU A 22 23.83 8.83 -18.04
N PRO A 23 23.40 9.96 -18.64
CA PRO A 23 22.17 10.02 -19.44
C PRO A 23 22.14 8.99 -20.59
N GLU A 24 23.33 8.64 -21.08
CA GLU A 24 23.64 7.65 -22.12
C GLU A 24 23.36 6.21 -21.66
N ASP A 25 23.38 5.96 -20.35
CA ASP A 25 23.08 4.66 -19.74
C ASP A 25 21.59 4.34 -19.72
N ASN A 26 20.70 5.28 -20.06
CA ASN A 26 19.26 4.99 -20.10
C ASN A 26 18.93 3.92 -21.15
N GLU A 27 19.62 3.91 -22.29
CA GLU A 27 19.41 2.86 -23.31
C GLU A 27 19.94 1.52 -22.84
N GLU A 28 21.12 1.48 -22.22
CA GLU A 28 21.71 0.27 -21.66
C GLU A 28 20.90 -0.29 -20.48
N ARG A 29 20.42 0.59 -19.61
CA ARG A 29 19.50 0.26 -18.52
C ARG A 29 18.20 -0.30 -19.07
N ASN A 30 17.58 0.36 -20.05
CA ASN A 30 16.35 -0.13 -20.66
C ASN A 30 16.55 -1.50 -21.33
N ARG A 31 17.67 -1.72 -22.03
CA ARG A 31 18.02 -3.04 -22.58
C ARG A 31 18.16 -4.08 -21.48
N SER A 32 18.91 -3.78 -20.42
CA SER A 32 19.11 -4.68 -19.29
C SER A 32 17.80 -5.01 -18.56
N THR A 33 16.92 -4.02 -18.38
CA THR A 33 15.57 -4.22 -17.82
C THR A 33 14.74 -5.13 -18.73
N GLN A 34 14.76 -4.91 -20.05
CA GLN A 34 14.03 -5.76 -21.00
C GLN A 34 14.59 -7.19 -21.03
N ASP A 35 15.90 -7.35 -20.97
CA ASP A 35 16.54 -8.67 -20.93
C ASP A 35 16.22 -9.41 -19.63
N ALA A 36 16.22 -8.71 -18.49
CA ALA A 36 15.77 -9.27 -17.22
C ALA A 36 14.29 -9.69 -17.26
N ILE A 37 13.40 -8.87 -17.84
CA ILE A 37 11.99 -9.22 -18.03
C ILE A 37 11.85 -10.45 -18.94
N ARG A 38 12.61 -10.52 -20.04
CA ARG A 38 12.58 -11.66 -20.97
C ARG A 38 13.15 -12.94 -20.37
N ALA A 39 14.08 -12.84 -19.43
CA ALA A 39 14.64 -13.97 -18.72
C ALA A 39 13.61 -14.65 -17.78
N ILE A 40 12.53 -13.94 -17.42
CA ILE A 40 11.41 -14.50 -16.66
C ILE A 40 10.59 -15.41 -17.59
N SER A 41 10.87 -16.70 -17.55
CA SER A 41 10.19 -17.72 -18.35
C SER A 41 8.88 -18.21 -17.72
N THR A 42 8.70 -18.01 -16.42
CA THR A 42 7.52 -18.44 -15.68
C THR A 42 6.45 -17.37 -15.71
N LYS A 43 5.25 -17.73 -16.17
CA LYS A 43 4.05 -16.89 -16.04
C LYS A 43 3.20 -17.38 -14.88
N ALA A 44 2.39 -16.47 -14.31
CA ALA A 44 1.33 -16.87 -13.42
C ALA A 44 0.43 -17.90 -14.14
N THR A 45 0.12 -19.00 -13.45
CA THR A 45 -0.86 -19.97 -13.93
C THR A 45 -2.23 -19.31 -13.99
N ASP A 46 -3.15 -19.89 -14.76
CA ASP A 46 -4.53 -19.38 -14.82
C ASP A 46 -5.18 -19.37 -13.43
N GLU A 47 -4.83 -20.34 -12.58
CA GLU A 47 -5.24 -20.41 -11.18
C GLU A 47 -4.73 -19.23 -10.35
N HIS A 48 -3.44 -18.88 -10.46
CA HIS A 48 -2.88 -17.71 -9.77
C HIS A 48 -3.46 -16.40 -10.29
N ARG A 49 -3.75 -16.33 -11.60
CA ARG A 49 -4.40 -15.16 -12.19
C ARG A 49 -5.81 -14.99 -11.65
N ALA A 50 -6.58 -16.07 -11.62
CA ALA A 50 -7.93 -16.05 -11.06
C ALA A 50 -7.91 -15.59 -9.59
N GLN A 51 -6.97 -16.08 -8.78
CA GLN A 51 -6.80 -15.63 -7.39
C GLN A 51 -6.46 -14.15 -7.26
N LEU A 52 -5.66 -13.60 -8.18
CA LEU A 52 -5.32 -12.17 -8.19
C LEU A 52 -6.46 -11.28 -8.69
N GLU A 53 -7.43 -11.84 -9.41
CA GLU A 53 -8.65 -11.16 -9.87
C GLU A 53 -9.78 -11.22 -8.81
N GLU A 54 -9.59 -11.97 -7.72
CA GLU A 54 -10.57 -12.03 -6.64
C GLU A 54 -10.61 -10.70 -5.86
N LYS A 55 -11.82 -10.16 -5.72
CA LYS A 55 -12.06 -8.95 -4.92
C LYS A 55 -11.77 -9.19 -3.45
N VAL A 56 -11.24 -8.15 -2.81
CA VAL A 56 -10.97 -8.16 -1.38
C VAL A 56 -12.26 -8.42 -0.60
N THR A 57 -12.21 -9.42 0.27
CA THR A 57 -13.31 -9.83 1.13
C THR A 57 -13.30 -9.09 2.46
N ASN A 58 -14.48 -8.98 3.11
CA ASN A 58 -14.59 -8.36 4.43
C ASN A 58 -13.74 -9.09 5.49
N THR A 59 -13.63 -10.42 5.37
CA THR A 59 -12.84 -11.26 6.27
C THR A 59 -11.35 -10.97 6.15
N GLU A 60 -10.83 -10.80 4.94
CA GLU A 60 -9.42 -10.45 4.72
C GLU A 60 -9.10 -9.08 5.32
N VAL A 61 -9.98 -8.09 5.16
CA VAL A 61 -9.81 -6.78 5.79
C VAL A 61 -9.79 -6.90 7.32
N LYS A 62 -10.70 -7.69 7.91
CA LYS A 62 -10.72 -7.92 9.36
C LYS A 62 -9.44 -8.58 9.88
N GLU A 63 -8.97 -9.60 9.18
CA GLU A 63 -7.72 -10.28 9.55
C GLU A 63 -6.50 -9.39 9.36
N ALA A 64 -6.44 -8.62 8.27
CA ALA A 64 -5.39 -7.63 8.04
C ALA A 64 -5.36 -6.58 9.16
N LEU A 65 -6.53 -6.01 9.49
CA LEU A 65 -6.66 -5.02 10.55
C LEU A 65 -6.23 -5.59 11.91
N LYS A 66 -6.57 -6.84 12.20
CA LYS A 66 -6.15 -7.53 13.43
C LYS A 66 -4.64 -7.72 13.50
N ARG A 67 -4.01 -8.03 12.37
CA ARG A 67 -2.55 -8.27 12.24
C ARG A 67 -1.71 -7.00 12.16
N SER A 68 -2.30 -5.83 11.86
CA SER A 68 -1.56 -4.56 11.82
C SER A 68 -0.80 -4.34 13.14
N GLU A 69 0.41 -3.80 13.10
CA GLU A 69 1.20 -3.62 14.33
C GLU A 69 0.70 -2.42 15.16
N ASN A 70 0.68 -2.59 16.48
CA ASN A 70 0.42 -1.49 17.40
C ASN A 70 1.71 -0.70 17.66
N GLY A 71 1.59 0.60 17.92
CA GLY A 71 2.70 1.47 18.30
C GLY A 71 3.62 1.87 17.15
N LYS A 72 3.25 1.58 15.91
CA LYS A 72 3.91 2.12 14.72
C LYS A 72 3.54 3.58 14.51
N ALA A 73 4.43 4.33 13.86
CA ALA A 73 4.11 5.66 13.38
C ALA A 73 2.86 5.57 12.48
N ALA A 74 1.93 6.50 12.70
CA ALA A 74 0.77 6.64 11.83
C ALA A 74 1.22 7.03 10.41
N GLY A 75 0.38 6.72 9.42
CA GLY A 75 0.63 7.10 8.03
C GLY A 75 0.61 8.61 7.83
N LEU A 76 0.63 9.05 6.57
CA LEU A 76 0.55 10.47 6.20
C LEU A 76 -0.70 11.17 6.76
N ASP A 77 -1.76 10.41 7.02
CA ASP A 77 -3.01 10.88 7.64
C ASP A 77 -2.92 11.13 9.15
N GLY A 78 -1.86 10.66 9.80
CA GLY A 78 -1.69 10.73 11.25
C GLY A 78 -2.64 9.81 12.05
N ILE A 79 -3.39 8.92 11.38
CA ILE A 79 -4.34 8.03 12.05
C ILE A 79 -3.64 6.71 12.41
N PRO A 80 -3.55 6.35 13.71
CA PRO A 80 -2.90 5.11 14.13
C PRO A 80 -3.80 3.89 13.87
N TYR A 81 -3.20 2.72 13.66
CA TYR A 81 -3.95 1.47 13.45
C TYR A 81 -4.88 1.12 14.63
N GLU A 82 -4.54 1.52 15.85
CA GLU A 82 -5.34 1.35 17.06
C GLU A 82 -6.69 2.04 16.98
N PHE A 83 -6.78 3.15 16.24
CA PHE A 83 -8.03 3.85 16.01
C PHE A 83 -9.00 2.94 15.23
N TRP A 84 -8.56 2.44 14.08
CA TRP A 84 -9.34 1.54 13.23
C TRP A 84 -9.70 0.24 13.95
N LYS A 85 -8.76 -0.36 14.69
CA LYS A 85 -9.01 -1.55 15.52
C LYS A 85 -10.06 -1.30 16.60
N THR A 86 -10.02 -0.13 17.24
CA THR A 86 -10.98 0.24 18.28
C THR A 86 -12.37 0.44 17.70
N LEU A 87 -12.49 1.10 16.55
CA LEU A 87 -13.77 1.29 15.88
C LEU A 87 -14.39 -0.05 15.47
N GLN A 88 -13.62 -0.93 14.82
CA GLN A 88 -14.11 -2.26 14.44
C GLN A 88 -14.58 -3.06 15.66
N ARG A 89 -13.83 -3.02 16.77
CA ARG A 89 -14.22 -3.71 18.00
C ARG A 89 -15.54 -3.19 18.57
N LYS A 90 -15.75 -1.87 18.56
CA LYS A 90 -17.01 -1.27 19.01
C LYS A 90 -18.16 -1.71 18.11
N TYR A 91 -17.96 -1.74 16.80
CA TYR A 91 -18.95 -2.28 15.87
C TYR A 91 -19.28 -3.74 16.18
N ASP A 92 -18.28 -4.61 16.32
CA ASP A 92 -18.50 -6.03 16.59
C ASP A 92 -19.31 -6.28 17.88
N GLN A 93 -19.19 -5.39 18.88
CA GLN A 93 -19.93 -5.43 20.14
C GLN A 93 -21.39 -4.96 20.02
N CYS A 94 -21.73 -4.18 19.00
CA CYS A 94 -23.05 -3.55 18.86
C CYS A 94 -23.75 -3.88 17.54
N LYS A 95 -23.16 -4.70 16.67
CA LYS A 95 -23.67 -5.01 15.32
C LYS A 95 -25.12 -5.52 15.27
N GLU A 96 -25.60 -6.13 16.35
CA GLU A 96 -26.98 -6.63 16.48
C GLU A 96 -28.00 -5.55 16.91
N GLN A 97 -27.53 -4.32 17.19
CA GLN A 97 -28.40 -3.22 17.59
C GLN A 97 -29.02 -2.55 16.36
N PRO A 98 -30.20 -1.89 16.49
CA PRO A 98 -30.90 -1.26 15.36
C PRO A 98 -30.11 -0.17 14.62
N ASN A 99 -29.10 0.41 15.29
CA ASN A 99 -28.19 1.41 14.72
C ASN A 99 -26.78 1.12 15.23
N PRO A 100 -26.07 0.15 14.63
CA PRO A 100 -24.74 -0.21 15.08
C PRO A 100 -23.76 0.93 14.77
N PHE A 101 -22.59 0.90 15.42
CA PHE A 101 -21.48 1.79 15.07
C PHE A 101 -20.98 1.50 13.63
N LEU A 102 -20.05 2.31 13.14
CA LEU A 102 -19.49 2.14 11.79
C LEU A 102 -18.74 0.81 11.63
N ASP A 103 -19.13 -0.01 10.64
CA ASP A 103 -18.35 -1.16 10.18
C ASP A 103 -17.14 -0.69 9.37
N CYS A 104 -16.00 -0.56 10.05
CA CYS A 104 -14.78 -0.07 9.42
C CYS A 104 -14.22 -1.06 8.39
N ALA A 105 -14.37 -2.36 8.65
CA ALA A 105 -13.93 -3.37 7.70
C ALA A 105 -14.73 -3.31 6.40
N GLU A 106 -16.04 -3.07 6.50
CA GLU A 106 -16.87 -2.91 5.31
C GLU A 106 -16.56 -1.62 4.55
N LEU A 107 -16.36 -0.51 5.26
CA LEU A 107 -15.92 0.74 4.65
C LEU A 107 -14.61 0.57 3.86
N LEU A 108 -13.60 -0.04 4.48
CA LEU A 108 -12.30 -0.29 3.85
C LEU A 108 -12.42 -1.25 2.66
N ARG A 109 -13.24 -2.31 2.79
CA ARG A 109 -13.52 -3.24 1.69
C ARG A 109 -14.13 -2.53 0.49
N LEU A 110 -15.10 -1.65 0.71
CA LEU A 110 -15.73 -0.87 -0.35
C LEU A 110 -14.70 0.06 -1.01
N ALA A 111 -13.90 0.77 -0.21
CA ALA A 111 -12.87 1.67 -0.74
C ALA A 111 -11.81 0.93 -1.58
N TYR A 112 -11.29 -0.21 -1.12
CA TYR A 112 -10.28 -0.97 -1.87
C TYR A 112 -10.83 -1.53 -3.17
N ASN A 113 -12.05 -2.08 -3.16
CA ASN A 113 -12.64 -2.61 -4.38
C ASN A 113 -13.00 -1.51 -5.38
N ASP A 114 -13.43 -0.34 -4.91
CA ASP A 114 -13.67 0.85 -5.73
C ASP A 114 -12.38 1.33 -6.41
N LEU A 115 -11.28 1.42 -5.66
CA LEU A 115 -9.95 1.74 -6.20
C LEU A 115 -9.45 0.69 -7.21
N GLU A 116 -9.78 -0.58 -7.00
CA GLU A 116 -9.40 -1.64 -7.93
C GLU A 116 -10.20 -1.57 -9.24
N ASP A 117 -11.49 -1.20 -9.17
CA ASP A 117 -12.37 -1.07 -10.33
C ASP A 117 -12.17 0.25 -11.11
N HIS A 118 -11.86 1.35 -10.40
CA HIS A 118 -11.83 2.70 -10.97
C HIS A 118 -10.44 3.33 -11.00
N GLY A 119 -9.46 2.74 -10.33
CA GLY A 119 -8.13 3.31 -10.16
C GLY A 119 -8.08 4.39 -9.08
N VAL A 120 -6.88 4.93 -8.88
CA VAL A 120 -6.62 6.02 -7.93
C VAL A 120 -6.75 7.36 -8.65
N ASP A 121 -7.39 8.34 -8.01
CA ASP A 121 -7.42 9.71 -8.53
C ASP A 121 -6.00 10.31 -8.53
N PRO A 122 -5.47 10.75 -9.69
CA PRO A 122 -4.10 11.25 -9.82
C PRO A 122 -3.82 12.49 -8.97
N ASP A 123 -4.84 13.25 -8.56
CA ASP A 123 -4.67 14.48 -7.79
C ASP A 123 -4.62 14.23 -6.27
N THR A 124 -4.90 13.01 -5.81
CA THR A 124 -5.12 12.71 -4.37
C THR A 124 -3.87 12.25 -3.60
N GLY A 125 -2.71 12.12 -4.24
CA GLY A 125 -1.47 11.65 -3.60
C GLY A 125 -1.58 10.27 -2.93
N PHE A 126 -2.69 9.56 -3.10
CA PHE A 126 -3.00 8.32 -2.37
C PHE A 126 -1.95 7.23 -2.63
N ALA A 127 -1.44 7.14 -3.85
CA ALA A 127 -0.40 6.18 -4.24
C ALA A 127 1.01 6.54 -3.71
N GLU A 128 1.24 7.77 -3.23
CA GLU A 128 2.57 8.21 -2.76
C GLU A 128 3.01 7.44 -1.52
N GLY A 129 2.06 7.06 -0.64
CA GLY A 129 2.36 6.29 0.57
C GLY A 129 2.80 4.84 0.30
N TRP A 130 2.49 4.28 -0.87
CA TRP A 130 2.76 2.88 -1.19
C TRP A 130 4.20 2.65 -1.68
N MET A 131 4.85 3.66 -2.27
CA MET A 131 6.26 3.59 -2.68
C MET A 131 7.24 3.73 -1.51
N LEU A 132 6.83 4.33 -0.39
CA LEU A 132 7.71 4.60 0.76
C LEU A 132 7.77 3.44 1.78
N SER A 133 7.11 2.31 1.51
CA SER A 133 7.01 1.17 2.45
C SER A 133 7.98 0.01 2.16
N TRP A 134 9.03 0.21 1.36
CA TRP A 134 10.12 -0.74 1.15
C TRP A 134 11.46 -0.20 1.64
#